data_AF-A0A3B8V9I2-F1
#
_entry.id   AF-A0A3B8V9I2-F1
#
_cell.length_a   1.000
_cell.length_b   1.000
_cell.length_c   1.000
_cell.angle_alpha   90.00
_cell.angle_beta   90.00
_cell.angle_gamma   90.00
#
_symmetry.space_group_name_H-M   'P 1'
#
loop_
_entity.id
_entity.type
_entity.pdbx_description
1 polymer ?
#
loop_
_entity_poly.entity_id
_entity_poly.type
_entity_poly.pdbx_seq_one_letter_code
_entity_poly.pdbx_strand_id
1 'polypeptide(L)'
;QSPLSGESAETEKTPEVKRGAQGLSRREKVFDGSLVTAGEAVVRVEEVGENTFYGQIAAELKEEKGDSPLKRKLSRLAGTLSRLGYAAAVLVAIADLINAFLIDNGMNFALAKADFANPVTLFARLTHALTLAIAVVVVAVPEGLPMMIAVVLSSNRTKMAKDNVLVKRAAGIEAAGGMQILFTDKTGTLTQGRASVTHVITGRGGIIVPSALPPALFSSLAACAYFNGGGKPFADEKIKNDGGIGVDNRENGKDDFVTGGESDKTDANASAEGGNASDRALRAAFPFSENSFRKARGYEEIRVRSREKFSAEKKFASATLETSVAGSMRENGGTRENGGKSEKGGLIFFQGAPEIVLPRCTNYFDGEKTEKIDRPMLEARLREQTRRGRRVLALAFAETQSTENVRNDLPENAVFLGFAVLRDELRKETRKAVEDLTNAGVQVVMITGDHAETADAIAKEAGLYLGALKGEKPVVLTGNELAAMTDEDVTAILPRLRVVARALPTDKSRLVSLAQKKGYVTGMTGDGINDAAALKKADVGFALGSGTEVAKEAG
;
A
#
# COMPACT_ATOMS: atom_id res chain seq x y z
N GLN A 1 10.89 2.93 -6.94
CA GLN A 1 10.03 4.00 -7.50
C GLN A 1 8.62 3.85 -6.94
N SER A 2 8.51 3.76 -5.61
CA SER A 2 7.27 3.36 -4.92
C SER A 2 6.09 4.28 -5.17
N PRO A 3 6.24 5.63 -5.22
CA PRO A 3 5.10 6.50 -5.47
C PRO A 3 4.42 6.22 -6.81
N LEU A 4 5.20 5.93 -7.85
CA LEU A 4 4.70 5.73 -9.22
C LEU A 4 4.28 4.28 -9.53
N SER A 5 4.88 3.29 -8.87
CA SER A 5 4.66 1.87 -9.18
C SER A 5 3.84 1.13 -8.10
N GLY A 6 3.75 1.67 -6.89
CA GLY A 6 3.26 0.93 -5.72
C GLY A 6 4.23 -0.15 -5.22
N GLU A 7 5.36 -0.36 -5.90
CA GLU A 7 6.37 -1.33 -5.45
C GLU A 7 7.30 -0.68 -4.43
N SER A 8 7.27 -1.19 -3.18
CA SER A 8 8.20 -0.78 -2.12
C SER A 8 9.64 -1.24 -2.38
N ALA A 9 9.84 -2.17 -3.31
CA ALA A 9 11.16 -2.62 -3.72
C ALA A 9 11.89 -1.52 -4.50
N GLU A 10 13.18 -1.36 -4.19
CA GLU A 10 14.04 -0.43 -4.92
C GLU A 10 14.33 -0.97 -6.32
N THR A 11 14.36 -0.06 -7.29
CA THR A 11 14.63 -0.39 -8.70
C THR A 11 15.95 0.22 -9.10
N GLU A 12 16.91 -0.61 -9.47
CA GLU A 12 18.19 -0.12 -9.99
C GLU A 12 18.03 0.50 -11.38
N LYS A 13 18.74 1.60 -11.60
CA LYS A 13 18.80 2.31 -12.88
C LYS A 13 20.18 2.16 -13.51
N THR A 14 20.19 1.86 -14.81
CA THR A 14 21.39 1.59 -15.60
C THR A 14 21.26 2.28 -16.95
N PRO A 15 22.32 2.88 -17.52
CA PRO A 15 22.24 3.58 -18.80
C PRO A 15 21.95 2.65 -20.00
N GLU A 16 22.10 1.34 -19.82
CA GLU A 16 21.90 0.35 -20.86
C GLU A 16 20.42 0.15 -21.21
N VAL A 17 20.09 0.35 -22.50
CA VAL A 17 18.73 0.16 -23.03
C VAL A 17 18.47 -1.32 -23.26
N LYS A 18 17.66 -1.95 -22.41
CA LYS A 18 17.22 -3.34 -22.62
C LYS A 18 15.97 -3.39 -23.50
N ARG A 19 16.02 -4.16 -24.59
CA ARG A 19 14.85 -4.44 -25.43
C ARG A 19 13.79 -5.21 -24.62
N GLY A 20 12.55 -4.70 -24.62
CA GLY A 20 11.39 -5.35 -23.99
C GLY A 20 10.91 -4.73 -22.67
N ALA A 21 11.67 -3.84 -22.04
CA ALA A 21 11.19 -3.10 -20.86
C ALA A 21 10.26 -1.95 -21.29
N GLN A 22 9.08 -1.85 -20.67
CA GLN A 22 8.08 -0.81 -20.96
C GLN A 22 7.71 -0.01 -19.71
N GLY A 23 7.33 1.26 -19.92
CA GLY A 23 6.88 2.15 -18.85
C GLY A 23 7.90 2.28 -17.70
N LEU A 24 7.41 2.17 -16.46
CA LEU A 24 8.20 2.31 -15.23
C LEU A 24 9.30 1.24 -15.06
N SER A 25 9.20 0.11 -15.78
CA SER A 25 10.20 -0.96 -15.73
C SER A 25 11.49 -0.65 -16.49
N ARG A 26 11.52 0.44 -17.28
CA ARG A 26 12.71 0.92 -18.00
C ARG A 26 13.80 1.33 -17.02
N ARG A 27 14.96 0.67 -17.09
CA ARG A 27 16.08 0.90 -16.16
C ARG A 27 16.94 2.09 -16.55
N GLU A 28 16.92 2.45 -17.83
CA GLU A 28 17.59 3.63 -18.38
C GLU A 28 16.85 4.94 -18.10
N LYS A 29 15.58 4.87 -17.68
CA LYS A 29 14.74 6.03 -17.42
C LYS A 29 14.60 6.31 -15.92
N VAL A 30 14.76 7.58 -15.56
CA VAL A 30 14.40 8.13 -14.26
C VAL A 30 13.13 8.95 -14.44
N PHE A 31 12.18 8.81 -13.50
CA PHE A 31 10.88 9.46 -13.59
C PHE A 31 10.74 10.48 -12.46
N ASP A 32 10.18 11.63 -12.78
CA ASP A 32 9.84 12.67 -11.82
C ASP A 32 8.94 12.13 -10.69
N GLY A 33 9.14 12.63 -9.46
CA GLY A 33 8.50 12.10 -8.25
C GLY A 33 9.12 10.79 -7.70
N SER A 34 10.19 10.26 -8.31
CA SER A 34 10.97 9.16 -7.73
C SER A 34 12.01 9.68 -6.73
N LEU A 35 12.16 8.98 -5.59
CA LEU A 35 13.23 9.24 -4.64
C LEU A 35 14.49 8.43 -5.01
N VAL A 36 15.65 9.08 -5.04
CA VAL A 36 16.96 8.42 -5.12
C VAL A 36 17.31 7.90 -3.73
N THR A 37 17.28 6.58 -3.55
CA THR A 37 17.59 5.94 -2.25
C THR A 37 19.08 5.75 -2.03
N ALA A 38 19.85 5.55 -3.13
CA ALA A 38 21.30 5.38 -3.11
C ALA A 38 21.93 5.71 -4.48
N GLY A 39 23.18 6.17 -4.45
CA GLY A 39 23.99 6.44 -5.65
C GLY A 39 23.84 7.86 -6.19
N GLU A 40 24.61 8.14 -7.25
CA GLU A 40 24.59 9.40 -8.00
C GLU A 40 24.51 9.08 -9.49
N ALA A 41 23.82 9.92 -10.26
CA ALA A 41 23.68 9.73 -11.70
C ALA A 41 23.55 11.09 -12.40
N VAL A 42 24.15 11.19 -13.59
CA VAL A 42 23.91 12.29 -14.52
C VAL A 42 22.84 11.82 -15.51
N VAL A 43 21.75 12.57 -15.61
CA VAL A 43 20.60 12.23 -16.46
C VAL A 43 20.32 13.34 -17.45
N ARG A 44 19.87 12.97 -18.65
CA ARG A 44 19.31 13.90 -19.61
C ARG A 44 17.81 14.03 -19.35
N VAL A 45 17.33 15.25 -19.17
CA VAL A 45 15.90 15.54 -19.06
C VAL A 45 15.26 15.36 -20.45
N GLU A 46 14.34 14.40 -20.58
CA GLU A 46 13.62 14.14 -21.84
C GLU A 46 12.26 14.87 -21.90
N GLU A 47 11.55 14.90 -20.78
CA GLU A 47 10.19 15.43 -20.66
C GLU A 47 10.09 16.34 -19.42
N VAL A 48 9.25 17.37 -19.46
CA VAL A 48 8.99 18.31 -18.35
C VAL A 48 7.50 18.66 -18.28
N GLY A 49 7.04 19.07 -17.10
CA GLY A 49 5.65 19.49 -16.87
C GLY A 49 4.64 18.36 -17.12
N GLU A 50 3.51 18.69 -17.76
CA GLU A 50 2.40 17.75 -18.01
C GLU A 50 2.76 16.60 -18.96
N ASN A 51 3.85 16.72 -19.73
CA ASN A 51 4.33 15.64 -20.59
C ASN A 51 4.98 14.50 -19.80
N THR A 52 5.46 14.77 -18.58
CA THR A 52 6.04 13.73 -17.71
C THR A 52 4.99 12.73 -17.25
N PHE A 53 5.42 11.51 -16.93
CA PHE A 53 4.53 10.49 -16.35
C PHE A 53 3.78 10.98 -15.09
N TYR A 54 4.47 11.70 -14.18
CA TYR A 54 3.85 12.29 -13.00
C TYR A 54 2.86 13.42 -13.38
N GLY A 55 3.23 14.25 -14.35
CA GLY A 55 2.40 15.33 -14.89
C GLY A 55 1.10 14.84 -15.50
N GLN A 56 1.13 13.71 -16.22
CA GLN A 56 -0.07 13.05 -16.78
C GLN A 56 -1.02 12.58 -15.66
N ILE A 57 -0.50 11.94 -14.61
CA ILE A 57 -1.31 11.55 -13.44
C ILE A 57 -1.92 12.79 -12.77
N ALA A 58 -1.14 13.86 -12.62
CA ALA A 58 -1.62 15.11 -12.05
C ALA A 58 -2.70 15.78 -12.91
N ALA A 59 -2.62 15.68 -14.24
CA ALA A 59 -3.64 16.17 -15.17
C ALA A 59 -4.95 15.36 -15.04
N GLU A 60 -4.88 14.04 -14.96
CA GLU A 60 -6.06 13.18 -14.72
C GLU A 60 -6.76 13.52 -13.40
N LEU A 61 -6.02 13.92 -12.36
CA LEU A 61 -6.59 14.33 -11.07
C LEU A 61 -7.39 15.64 -11.12
N LYS A 62 -7.13 16.50 -12.13
CA LYS A 62 -7.86 17.75 -12.37
C LYS A 62 -9.23 17.52 -13.02
N GLU A 63 -9.53 16.33 -13.56
CA GLU A 63 -10.85 16.05 -14.14
C GLU A 63 -11.96 16.20 -13.08
N GLU A 64 -13.01 16.96 -13.42
CA GLU A 64 -14.17 17.12 -12.54
C GLU A 64 -14.94 15.80 -12.41
N LYS A 65 -15.20 15.42 -11.16
CA LYS A 65 -15.93 14.20 -10.83
C LYS A 65 -17.41 14.43 -11.11
N GLY A 66 -18.03 13.55 -11.90
CA GLY A 66 -19.46 13.63 -12.20
C GLY A 66 -20.37 13.44 -10.98
N ASP A 67 -21.67 13.65 -11.17
CA ASP A 67 -22.68 13.52 -10.11
C ASP A 67 -22.76 12.11 -9.51
N SER A 68 -23.07 12.03 -8.21
CA SER A 68 -23.26 10.75 -7.49
C SER A 68 -24.42 9.93 -8.04
N PRO A 69 -24.44 8.60 -7.84
CA PRO A 69 -25.53 7.75 -8.31
C PRO A 69 -26.92 8.19 -7.81
N LEU A 70 -27.08 8.54 -6.53
CA LEU A 70 -28.33 9.06 -5.97
C LEU A 70 -28.65 10.42 -6.56
N LYS A 71 -27.68 11.33 -6.69
CA LYS A 71 -27.93 12.64 -7.31
C LYS A 71 -28.45 12.48 -8.74
N ARG A 72 -27.88 11.55 -9.52
CA ARG A 72 -28.37 11.20 -10.87
C ARG A 72 -29.80 10.65 -10.83
N LYS A 73 -30.10 9.72 -9.92
CA LYS A 73 -31.45 9.13 -9.77
C LYS A 73 -32.48 10.17 -9.33
N LEU A 74 -32.14 11.02 -8.38
CA LEU A 74 -33.00 12.08 -7.87
C LEU A 74 -33.22 13.18 -8.90
N SER A 75 -32.21 13.56 -9.67
CA SER A 75 -32.36 14.52 -10.76
C SER A 75 -33.34 14.00 -11.83
N ARG A 76 -33.28 12.69 -12.16
CA ARG A 76 -34.27 12.06 -13.04
C ARG A 76 -35.68 12.05 -12.44
N LEU A 77 -35.79 11.74 -11.15
CA LEU A 77 -37.08 11.73 -10.44
C LEU A 77 -37.69 13.14 -10.40
N ALA A 78 -36.90 14.13 -9.97
CA ALA A 78 -37.28 15.53 -9.96
C ALA A 78 -37.71 16.01 -11.35
N GLY A 79 -36.93 15.73 -12.39
CA GLY A 79 -37.29 16.09 -13.76
C GLY A 79 -38.56 15.40 -14.27
N THR A 80 -38.90 14.22 -13.78
CA THR A 80 -40.16 13.54 -14.11
C THR A 80 -41.33 14.16 -13.37
N LEU A 81 -41.16 14.42 -12.07
CA LEU A 81 -42.17 15.04 -11.23
C LEU A 81 -42.47 16.48 -11.65
N SER A 82 -41.45 17.27 -12.00
CA SER A 82 -41.63 18.63 -12.54
C SER A 82 -42.41 18.62 -13.85
N ARG A 83 -42.11 17.69 -14.79
CA ARG A 83 -42.87 17.57 -16.04
C ARG A 83 -44.34 17.24 -15.80
N LEU A 84 -44.62 16.32 -14.88
CA LEU A 84 -45.99 15.99 -14.48
C LEU A 84 -46.68 17.18 -13.79
N GLY A 85 -45.97 17.88 -12.90
CA GLY A 85 -46.46 19.08 -12.22
C GLY A 85 -46.81 20.22 -13.18
N TYR A 86 -45.96 20.50 -14.16
CA TYR A 86 -46.25 21.49 -15.21
C TYR A 86 -47.45 21.10 -16.07
N ALA A 87 -47.54 19.82 -16.47
CA ALA A 87 -48.69 19.33 -17.23
C ALA A 87 -50.00 19.47 -16.42
N ALA A 88 -49.98 19.09 -15.14
CA ALA A 88 -51.13 19.25 -14.25
C ALA A 88 -51.51 20.72 -14.05
N ALA A 89 -50.53 21.61 -13.84
CA ALA A 89 -50.78 23.04 -13.68
C ALA A 89 -51.44 23.68 -14.90
N VAL A 90 -51.01 23.30 -16.11
CA VAL A 90 -51.64 23.75 -17.37
C VAL A 90 -53.06 23.22 -17.49
N LEU A 91 -53.27 21.92 -17.21
CA LEU A 91 -54.61 21.32 -17.25
C LEU A 91 -55.58 21.97 -16.25
N VAL A 92 -55.10 22.25 -15.04
CA VAL A 92 -55.87 22.91 -13.98
C VAL A 92 -56.19 24.36 -14.37
N ALA A 93 -55.25 25.11 -14.93
CA ALA A 93 -55.51 26.47 -15.42
C ALA A 93 -56.56 26.48 -16.53
N ILE A 94 -56.48 25.56 -17.49
CA ILE A 94 -57.45 25.45 -18.57
C ILE A 94 -58.82 25.07 -18.02
N ALA A 95 -58.87 24.10 -17.09
CA ALA A 95 -60.12 23.68 -16.45
C ALA A 95 -60.76 24.82 -15.64
N ASP A 96 -59.97 25.60 -14.90
CA ASP A 96 -60.43 26.76 -14.15
C ASP A 96 -60.98 27.85 -15.09
N LEU A 97 -60.28 28.14 -16.21
CA LEU A 97 -60.77 29.09 -17.21
C LEU A 97 -62.06 28.61 -17.88
N ILE A 98 -62.17 27.32 -18.20
CA ILE A 98 -63.41 26.73 -18.73
C ILE A 98 -64.55 26.88 -17.71
N ASN A 99 -64.29 26.55 -16.44
CA ASN A 99 -65.28 26.68 -15.38
C ASN A 99 -65.73 28.14 -15.21
N ALA A 100 -64.76 29.05 -15.16
CA ALA A 100 -64.96 30.48 -14.98
C ALA A 100 -65.75 31.12 -16.13
N PHE A 101 -65.41 30.82 -17.39
CA PHE A 101 -66.08 31.46 -18.53
C PHE A 101 -67.36 30.75 -18.98
N LEU A 102 -67.43 29.42 -18.90
CA LEU A 102 -68.57 28.65 -19.41
C LEU A 102 -69.54 28.24 -18.29
N ILE A 103 -69.05 27.66 -17.20
CA ILE A 103 -69.91 27.03 -16.19
C ILE A 103 -70.54 28.08 -15.26
N ASP A 104 -69.78 29.05 -14.75
CA ASP A 104 -70.30 30.14 -13.91
C ASP A 104 -71.37 30.98 -14.63
N ASN A 105 -71.25 31.11 -15.95
CA ASN A 105 -72.21 31.81 -16.81
C ASN A 105 -73.41 30.91 -17.23
N GLY A 106 -73.57 29.73 -16.61
CA GLY A 106 -74.67 28.81 -16.88
C GLY A 106 -74.65 28.21 -18.30
N MET A 107 -73.47 28.06 -18.89
CA MET A 107 -73.24 27.69 -20.30
C MET A 107 -73.88 28.63 -21.34
N ASN A 108 -74.21 29.86 -20.93
CA ASN A 108 -74.78 30.85 -21.83
C ASN A 108 -73.67 31.61 -22.58
N PHE A 109 -73.47 31.26 -23.84
CA PHE A 109 -72.43 31.83 -24.70
C PHE A 109 -72.50 33.36 -24.85
N ALA A 110 -73.69 33.97 -24.71
CA ALA A 110 -73.83 35.43 -24.79
C ALA A 110 -73.23 36.14 -23.56
N LEU A 111 -73.45 35.59 -22.37
CA LEU A 111 -72.89 36.11 -21.12
C LEU A 111 -71.39 35.85 -21.04
N ALA A 112 -70.94 34.67 -21.45
CA ALA A 112 -69.52 34.33 -21.53
C ALA A 112 -68.73 35.28 -22.44
N LYS A 113 -69.30 35.66 -23.59
CA LYS A 113 -68.68 36.60 -24.53
C LYS A 113 -68.62 38.04 -23.97
N ALA A 114 -69.64 38.45 -23.21
CA ALA A 114 -69.64 39.74 -22.53
C ALA A 114 -68.62 39.80 -21.38
N ASP A 115 -68.49 38.70 -20.61
CA ASP A 115 -67.54 38.59 -19.51
C ASP A 115 -66.09 38.52 -20.02
N PHE A 116 -65.85 37.84 -21.15
CA PHE A 116 -64.54 37.84 -21.82
C PHE A 116 -64.17 39.21 -22.41
N ALA A 117 -65.16 40.01 -22.86
CA ALA A 117 -64.92 41.34 -23.40
C ALA A 117 -64.67 42.40 -22.32
N ASN A 118 -65.00 42.12 -21.06
CA ASN A 118 -64.74 43.04 -19.95
C ASN A 118 -63.29 42.85 -19.46
N PRO A 119 -62.40 43.85 -19.64
CA PRO A 119 -60.99 43.72 -19.30
C PRO A 119 -60.75 43.50 -17.80
N VAL A 120 -61.65 43.98 -16.92
CA VAL A 120 -61.50 43.84 -15.47
C VAL A 120 -61.76 42.40 -15.02
N THR A 121 -62.83 41.77 -15.50
CA THR A 121 -63.18 40.40 -15.12
C THR A 121 -62.29 39.37 -15.80
N LEU A 122 -61.91 39.61 -17.06
CA LEU A 122 -60.90 38.80 -17.76
C LEU A 122 -59.57 38.77 -16.99
N PHE A 123 -59.09 39.93 -16.54
CA PHE A 123 -57.85 40.02 -15.76
C PHE A 123 -57.98 39.28 -14.42
N ALA A 124 -59.11 39.42 -13.72
CA ALA A 124 -59.34 38.73 -12.44
C ALA A 124 -59.37 37.20 -12.61
N ARG A 125 -60.07 36.68 -13.63
CA ARG A 125 -60.15 35.24 -13.90
C ARG A 125 -58.80 34.66 -14.36
N LEU A 126 -58.04 35.39 -15.18
CA LEU A 126 -56.69 34.99 -15.60
C LEU A 126 -55.69 34.95 -14.44
N THR A 127 -55.72 35.96 -13.57
CA THR A 127 -54.84 35.99 -12.39
C THR A 127 -55.19 34.89 -11.40
N HIS A 128 -56.47 34.55 -11.24
CA HIS A 128 -56.91 33.40 -10.44
C HIS A 128 -56.38 32.07 -11.01
N ALA A 129 -56.62 31.80 -12.30
CA ALA A 129 -56.14 30.58 -12.96
C ALA A 129 -54.60 30.46 -12.91
N LEU A 130 -53.89 31.58 -13.06
CA LEU A 130 -52.44 31.64 -12.94
C LEU A 130 -51.98 31.34 -11.50
N THR A 131 -52.64 31.91 -10.50
CA THR A 131 -52.33 31.67 -9.08
C THR A 131 -52.54 30.20 -8.73
N LEU A 132 -53.62 29.59 -9.22
CA LEU A 132 -53.92 28.17 -9.04
C LEU A 132 -52.85 27.28 -9.70
N ALA A 133 -52.43 27.62 -10.93
CA ALA A 133 -51.36 26.91 -11.63
C ALA A 133 -50.02 26.99 -10.88
N ILE A 134 -49.66 28.18 -10.40
CA ILE A 134 -48.44 28.37 -9.59
C ILE A 134 -48.52 27.53 -8.30
N ALA A 135 -49.68 27.51 -7.63
CA ALA A 135 -49.88 26.69 -6.43
C ALA A 135 -49.68 25.19 -6.73
N VAL A 136 -50.20 24.68 -7.86
CA VAL A 136 -50.00 23.28 -8.28
C VAL A 136 -48.52 22.98 -8.52
N VAL A 137 -47.77 23.89 -9.17
CA VAL A 137 -46.33 23.71 -9.40
C VAL A 137 -45.57 23.66 -8.08
N VAL A 138 -45.83 24.58 -7.15
CA VAL A 138 -45.15 24.63 -5.84
C VAL A 138 -45.44 23.36 -5.04
N VAL A 139 -46.67 22.86 -5.03
CA VAL A 139 -47.02 21.60 -4.36
C VAL A 139 -46.36 20.37 -5.00
N ALA A 140 -46.13 20.40 -6.32
CA ALA A 140 -45.52 19.28 -7.04
C ALA A 140 -43.99 19.17 -6.85
N VAL A 141 -43.29 20.26 -6.51
CA VAL A 141 -41.83 20.24 -6.38
C VAL A 141 -41.42 19.90 -4.93
N PRO A 142 -40.67 18.81 -4.69
CA PRO A 142 -40.30 18.39 -3.33
C PRO A 142 -39.07 19.14 -2.83
N GLU A 143 -39.26 20.40 -2.43
CA GLU A 143 -38.19 21.32 -1.99
C GLU A 143 -37.41 20.83 -0.74
N GLY A 144 -38.04 20.03 0.12
CA GLY A 144 -37.41 19.50 1.34
C GLY A 144 -36.44 18.32 1.11
N LEU A 145 -36.49 17.66 -0.05
CA LEU A 145 -35.73 16.43 -0.30
C LEU A 145 -34.20 16.64 -0.30
N PRO A 146 -33.63 17.66 -0.99
CA PRO A 146 -32.20 17.91 -0.95
C PRO A 146 -31.68 18.22 0.46
N MET A 147 -32.46 18.97 1.25
CA MET A 147 -32.11 19.31 2.63
C MET A 147 -32.07 18.07 3.51
N MET A 148 -33.09 17.20 3.44
CA MET A 148 -33.11 15.94 4.20
C MET A 148 -31.91 15.06 3.89
N ILE A 149 -31.55 14.93 2.60
CA ILE A 149 -30.38 14.12 2.20
C ILE A 149 -29.09 14.70 2.76
N ALA A 150 -28.91 16.03 2.68
CA ALA A 150 -27.73 16.69 3.24
C ALA A 150 -27.62 16.46 4.75
N VAL A 151 -28.74 16.53 5.49
CA VAL A 151 -28.77 16.27 6.94
C VAL A 151 -28.42 14.81 7.25
N VAL A 152 -29.02 13.85 6.55
CA VAL A 152 -28.75 12.41 6.76
C VAL A 152 -27.30 12.08 6.44
N LEU A 153 -26.76 12.55 5.31
CA LEU A 153 -25.37 12.32 4.93
C LEU A 153 -24.38 12.98 5.90
N SER A 154 -24.70 14.18 6.41
CA SER A 154 -23.90 14.85 7.42
C SER A 154 -23.89 14.08 8.75
N SER A 155 -25.05 13.58 9.19
CA SER A 155 -25.15 12.73 10.39
C SER A 155 -24.33 11.44 10.24
N ASN A 156 -24.39 10.78 9.08
CA ASN A 156 -23.63 9.56 8.80
C ASN A 156 -22.12 9.81 8.73
N ARG A 157 -21.68 10.96 8.21
CA ARG A 157 -20.25 11.36 8.24
C ARG A 157 -19.71 11.38 9.68
N THR A 158 -20.46 11.98 10.61
CA THR A 158 -20.05 12.07 12.02
C THR A 158 -20.01 10.69 12.69
N LYS A 159 -20.91 9.77 12.31
CA LYS A 159 -20.86 8.38 12.80
C LYS A 159 -19.62 7.65 12.28
N MET A 160 -19.37 7.70 10.97
CA MET A 160 -18.20 7.05 10.34
C MET A 160 -16.88 7.58 10.90
N ALA A 161 -16.79 8.87 11.22
CA ALA A 161 -15.59 9.45 11.84
C ALA A 161 -15.27 8.82 13.21
N LYS A 162 -16.27 8.42 14.00
CA LYS A 162 -16.06 7.71 15.28
C LYS A 162 -15.46 6.32 15.08
N ASP A 163 -15.74 5.69 13.94
CA ASP A 163 -15.19 4.40 13.54
C ASP A 163 -13.87 4.54 12.76
N ASN A 164 -13.19 5.70 12.86
CA ASN A 164 -11.95 6.04 12.16
C ASN A 164 -12.06 6.08 10.63
N VAL A 165 -13.25 6.32 10.09
CA VAL A 165 -13.47 6.53 8.65
C VAL A 165 -13.76 7.99 8.37
N LEU A 166 -12.77 8.70 7.82
CA LEU A 166 -12.89 10.10 7.45
C LEU A 166 -13.55 10.26 6.08
N VAL A 167 -14.76 10.80 6.03
CA VAL A 167 -15.48 11.04 4.78
C VAL A 167 -15.25 12.47 4.29
N LYS A 168 -14.44 12.63 3.24
CA LYS A 168 -14.22 13.94 2.59
C LYS A 168 -15.44 14.42 1.79
N ARG A 169 -16.19 13.51 1.18
CA ARG A 169 -17.37 13.83 0.35
C ARG A 169 -18.58 13.01 0.78
N ALA A 170 -19.66 13.69 1.17
CA ALA A 170 -20.89 13.05 1.63
C ALA A 170 -21.48 12.05 0.60
N ALA A 171 -21.37 12.36 -0.69
CA ALA A 171 -21.78 11.46 -1.77
C ALA A 171 -21.08 10.08 -1.75
N GLY A 172 -19.87 10.00 -1.19
CA GLY A 172 -19.12 8.75 -1.09
C GLY A 172 -19.77 7.72 -0.17
N ILE A 173 -20.53 8.15 0.84
CA ILE A 173 -21.25 7.24 1.76
C ILE A 173 -22.30 6.44 1.00
N GLU A 174 -23.02 7.13 0.11
CA GLU A 174 -24.07 6.54 -0.71
C GLU A 174 -23.50 5.62 -1.80
N ALA A 175 -22.44 6.07 -2.49
CA ALA A 175 -21.74 5.24 -3.47
C ALA A 175 -21.15 3.97 -2.84
N ALA A 176 -20.60 4.05 -1.62
CA ALA A 176 -20.11 2.89 -0.88
C ALA A 176 -21.21 1.87 -0.59
N GLY A 177 -22.42 2.33 -0.20
CA GLY A 177 -23.55 1.45 0.08
C GLY A 177 -24.15 0.78 -1.16
N GLY A 178 -23.99 1.38 -2.34
CA GLY A 178 -24.45 0.83 -3.63
C GLY A 178 -23.37 0.12 -4.44
N MET A 179 -22.15 0.01 -3.91
CA MET A 179 -20.98 -0.53 -4.60
C MET A 179 -21.20 -1.97 -5.02
N GLN A 180 -20.78 -2.32 -6.25
CA GLN A 180 -20.91 -3.67 -6.81
C GLN A 180 -19.55 -4.30 -7.12
N ILE A 181 -18.55 -3.47 -7.41
CA ILE A 181 -17.18 -3.91 -7.67
C ILE A 181 -16.20 -2.99 -6.94
N LEU A 182 -15.27 -3.59 -6.22
CA LEU A 182 -14.17 -2.94 -5.53
C LEU A 182 -12.86 -3.33 -6.19
N PHE A 183 -12.20 -2.37 -6.82
CA PHE A 183 -10.82 -2.51 -7.26
C PHE A 183 -9.89 -2.19 -6.10
N THR A 184 -8.83 -2.99 -5.91
CA THR A 184 -7.93 -2.84 -4.78
C THR A 184 -6.49 -3.02 -5.18
N ASP A 185 -5.61 -2.13 -4.73
CA ASP A 185 -4.16 -2.39 -4.81
C ASP A 185 -3.76 -3.49 -3.83
N LYS A 186 -2.63 -4.16 -4.11
CA LYS A 186 -2.09 -5.19 -3.23
C LYS A 186 -1.25 -4.59 -2.11
N THR A 187 -0.20 -3.84 -2.48
CA THR A 187 0.86 -3.42 -1.56
C THR A 187 0.32 -2.30 -0.69
N GLY A 188 0.49 -2.39 0.63
CA GLY A 188 0.03 -1.34 1.56
C GLY A 188 -1.48 -1.32 1.78
N THR A 189 -2.28 -1.84 0.84
CA THR A 189 -3.73 -1.93 0.92
C THR A 189 -4.21 -3.29 1.44
N LEU A 190 -4.15 -4.36 0.64
CA LEU A 190 -4.46 -5.72 1.13
C LEU A 190 -3.38 -6.26 2.06
N THR A 191 -2.14 -5.85 1.84
CA THR A 191 -0.98 -6.19 2.65
C THR A 191 -0.59 -5.06 3.60
N GLN A 192 0.35 -5.33 4.50
CA GLN A 192 0.86 -4.31 5.42
C GLN A 192 1.74 -3.26 4.72
N GLY A 193 2.18 -3.49 3.47
CA GLY A 193 3.05 -2.58 2.72
C GLY A 193 4.48 -2.54 3.25
N ARG A 194 4.82 -3.48 4.12
CA ARG A 194 6.15 -3.63 4.71
C ARG A 194 6.57 -5.09 4.60
N ALA A 195 7.73 -5.32 3.99
CA ALA A 195 8.31 -6.66 3.97
C ALA A 195 8.67 -7.06 5.41
N SER A 196 8.33 -8.29 5.80
CA SER A 196 8.73 -8.91 7.06
C SER A 196 9.45 -10.23 6.79
N VAL A 197 10.36 -10.62 7.68
CA VAL A 197 10.97 -11.95 7.62
C VAL A 197 10.00 -12.94 8.24
N THR A 198 9.51 -13.87 7.41
CA THR A 198 8.55 -14.88 7.85
C THR A 198 9.24 -16.06 8.54
N HIS A 199 10.37 -16.49 7.99
CA HIS A 199 11.19 -17.58 8.52
C HIS A 199 12.60 -17.52 7.95
N VAL A 200 13.49 -18.25 8.60
CA VAL A 200 14.86 -18.51 8.17
C VAL A 200 14.99 -19.97 7.74
N ILE A 201 15.62 -20.19 6.59
CA ILE A 201 16.08 -21.52 6.19
C ILE A 201 17.53 -21.65 6.66
N THR A 202 17.77 -22.52 7.64
CA THR A 202 19.10 -22.75 8.19
C THR A 202 19.97 -23.55 7.22
N GLY A 203 21.28 -23.64 7.45
CA GLY A 203 22.16 -24.44 6.61
C GLY A 203 21.86 -25.95 6.60
N ARG A 204 21.11 -26.47 7.59
CA ARG A 204 20.52 -27.83 7.59
C ARG A 204 19.25 -27.97 6.75
N GLY A 205 18.80 -26.89 6.12
CA GLY A 205 17.54 -26.85 5.37
C GLY A 205 16.28 -26.79 6.25
N GLY A 206 16.44 -26.58 7.56
CA GLY A 206 15.34 -26.42 8.51
C GLY A 206 14.67 -25.06 8.36
N ILE A 207 13.33 -25.04 8.40
CA ILE A 207 12.53 -23.80 8.35
C ILE A 207 12.17 -23.41 9.77
N ILE A 208 12.75 -22.30 10.25
CA ILE A 208 12.61 -21.86 11.65
C ILE A 208 12.19 -20.38 11.67
N VAL A 209 11.20 -20.04 12.49
CA VAL A 209 10.82 -18.63 12.72
C VAL A 209 11.91 -17.91 13.53
N PRO A 210 12.13 -16.59 13.34
CA PRO A 210 13.22 -15.88 14.01
C PRO A 210 13.29 -16.08 15.54
N SER A 211 12.14 -16.15 16.21
CA SER A 211 12.04 -16.35 17.67
C SER A 211 12.46 -17.74 18.16
N ALA A 212 12.51 -18.74 17.28
CA ALA A 212 12.85 -20.13 17.61
C ALA A 212 14.27 -20.53 17.17
N LEU A 213 15.07 -19.56 16.69
CA LEU A 213 16.45 -19.82 16.27
C LEU A 213 17.38 -20.06 17.48
N PRO A 214 18.41 -20.91 17.32
CA PRO A 214 19.46 -21.05 18.33
C PRO A 214 20.09 -19.69 18.67
N PRO A 215 20.32 -19.35 19.96
CA PRO A 215 20.73 -18.00 20.36
C PRO A 215 21.98 -17.46 19.65
N ALA A 216 23.00 -18.29 19.46
CA ALA A 216 24.23 -17.89 18.79
C ALA A 216 24.05 -17.68 17.27
N LEU A 217 23.19 -18.47 16.63
CA LEU A 217 22.83 -18.29 15.23
C LEU A 217 22.01 -17.00 15.05
N PHE A 218 21.02 -16.78 15.93
CA PHE A 218 20.23 -15.54 15.97
C PHE A 218 21.14 -14.31 16.13
N SER A 219 22.06 -14.36 17.10
CA SER A 219 23.02 -13.27 17.36
C SER A 219 23.90 -12.95 16.14
N SER A 220 24.31 -13.99 15.38
CA SER A 220 25.11 -13.81 14.16
C SER A 220 24.29 -13.26 12.98
N LEU A 221 23.02 -13.68 12.84
CA LEU A 221 22.08 -13.11 11.85
C LEU A 221 21.74 -11.65 12.18
N ALA A 222 21.53 -11.33 13.45
CA ALA A 222 21.27 -9.98 13.95
C ALA A 222 22.45 -9.05 13.69
N ALA A 223 23.68 -9.51 13.97
CA ALA A 223 24.90 -8.76 13.64
C ALA A 223 25.00 -8.50 12.13
N CYS A 224 24.79 -9.55 11.32
CA CYS A 224 24.83 -9.43 9.87
C CYS A 224 23.81 -8.40 9.33
N ALA A 225 22.57 -8.45 9.82
CA ALA A 225 21.52 -7.49 9.46
C ALA A 225 21.86 -6.07 9.90
N TYR A 226 22.37 -5.90 11.13
CA TYR A 226 22.67 -4.58 11.70
C TYR A 226 23.82 -3.87 10.98
N PHE A 227 24.96 -4.56 10.80
CA PHE A 227 26.16 -3.94 10.25
C PHE A 227 26.05 -3.63 8.76
N ASN A 228 25.31 -4.45 8.00
CA ASN A 228 25.02 -4.18 6.60
C ASN A 228 23.90 -3.15 6.41
N GLY A 229 22.93 -3.08 7.32
CA GLY A 229 21.78 -2.16 7.26
C GLY A 229 22.06 -0.71 7.66
N GLY A 230 23.32 -0.32 7.90
CA GLY A 230 23.70 1.06 8.19
C GLY A 230 23.85 1.43 9.68
N GLY A 231 23.53 0.51 10.60
CA GLY A 231 23.94 0.54 12.01
C GLY A 231 23.77 1.86 12.77
N LYS A 232 22.63 2.55 12.65
CA LYS A 232 22.25 3.53 13.68
C LYS A 232 21.58 2.77 14.83
N PRO A 233 21.97 3.02 16.09
CA PRO A 233 21.42 2.32 17.24
C PRO A 233 19.92 2.62 17.37
N PHE A 234 19.15 1.67 17.93
CA PHE A 234 18.05 2.06 18.81
C PHE A 234 18.69 2.99 19.84
N ALA A 235 18.40 4.28 19.78
CA ALA A 235 18.86 5.16 20.84
C ALA A 235 18.21 4.64 22.12
N ASP A 236 19.02 4.12 23.05
CA ASP A 236 18.74 4.30 24.45
C ASP A 236 18.67 5.81 24.66
N GLU A 237 17.49 6.40 24.45
CA GLU A 237 17.23 7.75 24.91
C GLU A 237 17.33 7.70 26.43
N LYS A 238 18.52 8.04 26.94
CA LYS A 238 18.66 8.68 28.24
C LYS A 238 17.62 9.80 28.27
N ILE A 239 16.54 9.57 29.01
CA ILE A 239 15.62 10.61 29.45
C ILE A 239 16.50 11.68 30.11
N LYS A 240 16.71 12.79 29.41
CA LYS A 240 17.21 14.01 30.02
C LYS A 240 16.08 14.49 30.94
N ASN A 241 16.26 14.22 32.23
CA ASN A 241 15.53 14.90 33.29
C ASN A 241 15.93 16.37 33.28
N ASP A 242 15.21 17.18 32.50
CA ASP A 242 15.18 18.62 32.68
C ASP A 242 13.75 19.00 33.13
N GLY A 243 13.59 19.29 34.42
CA GLY A 243 12.47 20.09 34.93
C GLY A 243 11.47 19.40 35.88
N GLY A 244 11.88 19.20 37.15
CA GLY A 244 11.09 19.37 38.38
C GLY A 244 9.63 18.91 38.47
N ILE A 245 9.36 17.92 39.32
CA ILE A 245 8.84 18.05 40.70
C ILE A 245 8.97 16.65 41.34
N GLY A 246 9.52 16.59 42.55
CA GLY A 246 9.99 15.36 43.19
C GLY A 246 8.92 14.32 43.50
N VAL A 247 9.35 13.08 43.69
CA VAL A 247 9.38 12.38 44.99
C VAL A 247 10.36 11.20 44.85
N ASP A 248 11.19 11.07 45.87
CA ASP A 248 12.22 10.06 46.11
C ASP A 248 11.62 8.65 46.19
N ASN A 249 12.28 7.64 45.60
CA ASN A 249 12.44 6.32 46.20
C ASN A 249 13.44 5.46 45.43
N ARG A 250 14.44 4.98 46.19
CA ARG A 250 15.47 4.00 45.81
C ARG A 250 14.89 2.58 45.76
N GLU A 251 15.72 1.68 45.21
CA GLU A 251 15.71 0.21 45.30
C GLU A 251 14.89 -0.56 44.26
N ASN A 252 15.55 -1.04 43.20
CA ASN A 252 16.03 -2.44 43.13
C ASN A 252 16.58 -2.75 41.73
N GLY A 253 17.76 -3.39 41.71
CA GLY A 253 18.37 -3.89 40.48
C GLY A 253 17.63 -5.11 39.95
N LYS A 254 17.18 -5.03 38.70
CA LYS A 254 16.92 -6.16 37.81
C LYS A 254 17.26 -5.73 36.38
N ASP A 255 18.13 -6.51 35.74
CA ASP A 255 18.40 -6.42 34.30
C ASP A 255 17.16 -6.93 33.56
N ASP A 256 16.26 -6.03 33.19
CA ASP A 256 15.08 -6.38 32.40
C ASP A 256 15.44 -6.44 30.91
N PHE A 257 15.49 -7.66 30.39
CA PHE A 257 15.24 -7.90 28.97
C PHE A 257 13.83 -7.40 28.66
N VAL A 258 13.71 -6.32 27.89
CA VAL A 258 12.43 -5.82 27.41
C VAL A 258 11.87 -6.81 26.39
N THR A 259 11.07 -7.76 26.87
CA THR A 259 10.13 -8.51 26.05
C THR A 259 8.98 -7.56 25.69
N GLY A 260 8.75 -7.34 24.40
CA GLY A 260 7.61 -6.57 23.91
C GLY A 260 6.30 -7.20 24.37
N GLY A 261 5.67 -6.58 25.37
CA GLY A 261 4.30 -6.82 25.75
C GLY A 261 3.36 -6.01 24.86
N GLU A 262 2.21 -6.61 24.53
CA GLU A 262 1.11 -5.98 23.82
C GLU A 262 0.65 -4.70 24.53
N SER A 263 0.73 -3.57 23.82
CA SER A 263 -0.10 -2.40 24.11
C SER A 263 -0.58 -1.76 22.81
N ASP A 264 -1.87 -1.45 22.83
CA ASP A 264 -2.65 -0.92 21.73
C ASP A 264 -2.39 0.59 21.57
N LYS A 265 -2.18 1.03 20.33
CA LYS A 265 -2.34 2.39 19.77
C LYS A 265 -1.68 3.59 20.48
N THR A 266 -0.66 4.15 19.82
CA THR A 266 -0.69 5.48 19.16
C THR A 266 0.69 5.77 18.56
N ASP A 267 0.71 6.20 17.29
CA ASP A 267 1.84 6.79 16.55
C ASP A 267 3.26 6.48 17.07
N ALA A 268 3.72 5.26 16.80
CA ALA A 268 5.11 4.90 17.03
C ALA A 268 6.01 5.74 16.11
N ASN A 269 6.73 6.68 16.75
CA ASN A 269 8.07 7.15 16.39
C ASN A 269 8.64 6.47 15.14
N ALA A 270 8.36 7.04 13.97
CA ALA A 270 9.10 6.74 12.75
C ALA A 270 10.48 7.39 12.86
N SER A 271 11.34 6.85 13.73
CA SER A 271 12.77 7.09 13.65
C SER A 271 13.16 6.71 12.22
N ALA A 272 13.65 7.67 11.44
CA ALA A 272 14.03 7.44 10.05
C ALA A 272 15.10 6.34 9.97
N GLU A 273 14.67 5.09 9.80
CA GLU A 273 15.53 3.94 9.64
C GLU A 273 16.19 4.03 8.26
N GLY A 274 17.45 4.46 8.23
CA GLY A 274 18.27 4.37 7.01
C GLY A 274 18.43 2.91 6.56
N GLY A 275 18.45 2.64 5.25
CA GLY A 275 18.54 1.28 4.67
C GLY A 275 17.32 0.95 3.80
N ASN A 276 17.45 -0.03 2.89
CA ASN A 276 16.37 -0.40 1.96
C ASN A 276 15.24 -1.19 2.67
N ALA A 277 14.13 -1.45 1.97
CA ALA A 277 12.98 -2.16 2.55
C ALA A 277 13.32 -3.56 3.11
N SER A 278 14.33 -4.25 2.56
CA SER A 278 14.78 -5.54 3.06
C SER A 278 15.69 -5.42 4.28
N ASP A 279 16.54 -4.39 4.32
CA ASP A 279 17.38 -4.09 5.48
C ASP A 279 16.52 -3.73 6.70
N ARG A 280 15.43 -3.00 6.49
CA ARG A 280 14.44 -2.73 7.55
C ARG A 280 13.75 -4.01 8.02
N ALA A 281 13.32 -4.87 7.09
CA ALA A 281 12.69 -6.15 7.41
C ALA A 281 13.63 -7.06 8.23
N LEU A 282 14.90 -7.14 7.85
CA LEU A 282 15.91 -7.93 8.56
C LEU A 282 16.18 -7.39 9.96
N ARG A 283 16.35 -6.06 10.12
CA ARG A 283 16.57 -5.47 11.45
C ARG A 283 15.37 -5.61 12.37
N ALA A 284 14.16 -5.48 11.85
CA ALA A 284 12.94 -5.71 12.62
C ALA A 284 12.82 -7.17 13.09
N ALA A 285 13.25 -8.14 12.27
CA ALA A 285 13.23 -9.55 12.62
C ALA A 285 14.37 -10.00 13.54
N PHE A 286 15.51 -9.29 13.49
CA PHE A 286 16.72 -9.60 14.25
C PHE A 286 17.22 -8.37 15.02
N PRO A 287 16.53 -7.96 16.10
CA PRO A 287 17.00 -6.89 16.98
C PRO A 287 18.42 -7.21 17.49
N PHE A 288 19.30 -6.22 17.39
CA PHE A 288 20.73 -6.39 17.67
C PHE A 288 21.17 -5.50 18.84
N SER A 289 21.92 -6.10 19.77
CA SER A 289 22.64 -5.39 20.83
C SER A 289 24.13 -5.67 20.68
N GLU A 290 24.92 -4.62 20.42
CA GLU A 290 26.36 -4.74 20.27
C GLU A 290 27.03 -5.26 21.55
N ASN A 291 26.56 -4.80 22.72
CA ASN A 291 27.08 -5.25 24.02
C ASN A 291 26.88 -6.76 24.23
N SER A 292 25.69 -7.26 23.92
CA SER A 292 25.39 -8.69 24.04
C SER A 292 26.21 -9.52 23.05
N PHE A 293 26.35 -9.03 21.81
CA PHE A 293 27.16 -9.69 20.78
C PHE A 293 28.65 -9.73 21.15
N ARG A 294 29.21 -8.62 21.65
CA ARG A 294 30.59 -8.52 22.14
C ARG A 294 30.86 -9.50 23.27
N LYS A 295 30.00 -9.52 24.30
CA LYS A 295 30.13 -10.46 25.44
C LYS A 295 30.08 -11.91 24.99
N ALA A 296 29.15 -12.27 24.10
CA ALA A 296 28.99 -13.64 23.62
C ALA A 296 30.18 -14.13 22.78
N ARG A 297 30.88 -13.23 22.09
CA ARG A 297 32.04 -13.54 21.24
C ARG A 297 33.39 -13.25 21.91
N GLY A 298 33.40 -12.72 23.12
CA GLY A 298 34.63 -12.35 23.84
C GLY A 298 35.36 -11.12 23.25
N TYR A 299 34.65 -10.24 22.54
CA TYR A 299 35.25 -9.06 21.93
C TYR A 299 35.29 -7.85 22.87
N GLU A 300 36.47 -7.28 23.07
CA GLU A 300 36.66 -6.04 23.83
C GLU A 300 36.26 -4.81 23.03
N GLU A 301 36.42 -4.80 21.71
CA GLU A 301 35.99 -3.70 20.85
C GLU A 301 35.56 -4.23 19.49
N ILE A 302 34.56 -3.58 18.88
CA ILE A 302 34.17 -3.81 17.49
C ILE A 302 34.22 -2.46 16.78
N ARG A 303 34.97 -2.39 15.69
CA ARG A 303 35.07 -1.19 14.87
C ARG A 303 34.69 -1.50 13.43
N VAL A 304 33.70 -0.78 12.90
CA VAL A 304 33.36 -0.86 11.48
C VAL A 304 34.46 -0.20 10.66
N ARG A 305 35.15 -0.98 9.82
CA ARG A 305 36.25 -0.50 8.95
C ARG A 305 35.74 -0.02 7.61
N SER A 306 34.85 -0.79 6.99
CA SER A 306 34.25 -0.44 5.70
C SER A 306 32.83 -1.01 5.60
N ARG A 307 32.01 -0.34 4.79
CA ARG A 307 30.70 -0.82 4.39
C ARG A 307 30.58 -0.69 2.89
N GLU A 308 30.21 -1.77 2.25
CA GLU A 308 29.81 -1.80 0.86
C GLU A 308 28.29 -1.90 0.81
N LYS A 309 27.66 -0.84 0.32
CA LYS A 309 26.21 -0.83 0.12
C LYS A 309 25.83 -1.78 -1.02
N PHE A 310 24.61 -2.29 -0.96
CA PHE A 310 24.06 -3.08 -2.05
C PHE A 310 24.10 -2.31 -3.38
N SER A 311 24.58 -2.95 -4.44
CA SER A 311 24.40 -2.56 -5.84
C SER A 311 23.86 -3.76 -6.62
N ALA A 312 23.12 -3.58 -7.72
CA ALA A 312 22.60 -4.70 -8.52
C ALA A 312 23.59 -5.24 -9.54
N GLU A 313 24.70 -4.54 -9.78
CA GLU A 313 25.87 -5.14 -10.44
C GLU A 313 26.43 -6.28 -9.57
N LYS A 314 26.64 -6.02 -8.27
CA LYS A 314 27.20 -7.01 -7.34
C LYS A 314 26.14 -7.91 -6.71
N LYS A 315 24.92 -7.40 -6.53
CA LYS A 315 23.77 -7.98 -5.82
C LYS A 315 24.04 -8.45 -4.37
N PHE A 316 25.00 -7.84 -3.69
CA PHE A 316 25.24 -8.05 -2.26
C PHE A 316 25.66 -6.75 -1.57
N ALA A 317 25.49 -6.69 -0.26
CA ALA A 317 26.09 -5.71 0.64
C ALA A 317 27.08 -6.43 1.56
N SER A 318 28.12 -5.71 1.97
CA SER A 318 29.10 -6.23 2.92
C SER A 318 29.48 -5.19 3.99
N ALA A 319 29.84 -5.68 5.17
CA ALA A 319 30.37 -4.85 6.25
C ALA A 319 31.59 -5.53 6.86
N THR A 320 32.74 -4.84 6.81
CA THR A 320 33.99 -5.31 7.39
C THR A 320 34.19 -4.68 8.75
N LEU A 321 34.40 -5.54 9.75
CA LEU A 321 34.64 -5.19 11.14
C LEU A 321 36.06 -5.58 11.52
N GLU A 322 36.70 -4.75 12.31
CA GLU A 322 37.87 -5.12 13.10
C GLU A 322 37.40 -5.43 14.52
N THR A 323 37.89 -6.54 15.07
CA THR A 323 37.59 -7.00 16.42
C THR A 323 38.87 -7.14 17.23
N SER A 324 38.80 -6.85 18.53
CA SER A 324 39.89 -7.09 19.47
C SER A 324 39.45 -8.10 20.54
N VAL A 325 40.34 -9.05 20.85
CA VAL A 325 40.14 -10.01 21.93
C VAL A 325 41.15 -9.69 23.05
N ALA A 326 40.71 -9.82 24.31
CA ALA A 326 41.59 -9.71 25.47
C ALA A 326 42.63 -10.83 25.43
N GLY A 327 43.92 -10.48 25.43
CA GLY A 327 44.99 -11.49 25.46
C GLY A 327 44.93 -12.30 26.75
N SER A 328 45.04 -13.63 26.66
CA SER A 328 45.16 -14.48 27.85
C SER A 328 46.39 -14.08 28.67
N MET A 329 46.23 -13.83 29.97
CA MET A 329 47.37 -13.68 30.88
C MET A 329 48.23 -14.95 30.82
N ARG A 330 49.47 -14.84 30.35
CA ARG A 330 50.48 -15.87 30.59
C ARG A 330 51.13 -15.57 31.94
N GLU A 331 50.86 -16.40 32.94
CA GLU A 331 51.69 -16.44 34.15
C GLU A 331 53.03 -17.08 33.78
N ASN A 332 54.02 -16.24 33.46
CA ASN A 332 55.42 -16.61 33.64
C ASN A 332 55.91 -15.91 34.90
N GLY A 333 56.41 -16.71 35.85
CA GLY A 333 56.76 -16.29 37.19
C GLY A 333 57.63 -15.02 37.22
N GLY A 334 57.18 -14.05 38.02
CA GLY A 334 58.06 -13.05 38.61
C GLY A 334 58.33 -11.78 37.80
N THR A 335 57.34 -11.21 37.10
CA THR A 335 57.26 -9.75 36.84
C THR A 335 55.92 -9.43 36.18
N ARG A 336 55.15 -8.48 36.74
CA ARG A 336 53.90 -7.98 36.13
C ARG A 336 54.24 -6.99 35.02
N GLU A 337 54.43 -7.48 33.79
CA GLU A 337 54.40 -6.64 32.61
C GLU A 337 52.99 -6.64 31.99
N ASN A 338 52.39 -5.46 31.88
CA ASN A 338 51.18 -5.21 31.07
C ASN A 338 51.58 -5.26 29.58
N GLY A 339 51.82 -6.47 29.06
CA GLY A 339 52.35 -6.71 27.72
C GLY A 339 51.54 -7.68 26.87
N GLY A 340 50.30 -8.00 27.24
CA GLY A 340 49.41 -8.82 26.42
C GLY A 340 49.03 -8.08 25.14
N LYS A 341 49.67 -8.39 24.00
CA LYS A 341 49.21 -7.92 22.69
C LYS A 341 47.76 -8.38 22.49
N SER A 342 46.83 -7.43 22.37
CA SER A 342 45.47 -7.74 21.93
C SER A 342 45.53 -8.37 20.54
N GLU A 343 44.99 -9.58 20.39
CA GLU A 343 44.87 -10.23 19.08
C GLU A 343 43.79 -9.50 18.30
N LYS A 344 44.19 -8.91 17.17
CA LYS A 344 43.29 -8.24 16.24
C LYS A 344 42.77 -9.24 15.23
N GLY A 345 41.46 -9.42 15.20
CA GLY A 345 40.74 -10.19 14.20
C GLY A 345 39.95 -9.29 13.27
N GLY A 346 39.50 -9.86 12.15
CA GLY A 346 38.56 -9.22 11.25
C GLY A 346 37.36 -10.12 10.98
N LEU A 347 36.18 -9.52 10.91
CA LEU A 347 34.93 -10.21 10.60
C LEU A 347 34.23 -9.47 9.47
N ILE A 348 33.83 -10.18 8.43
CA ILE A 348 33.10 -9.60 7.30
C ILE A 348 31.72 -10.24 7.26
N PHE A 349 30.67 -9.43 7.32
CA PHE A 349 29.30 -9.88 7.13
C PHE A 349 28.83 -9.58 5.71
N PHE A 350 28.06 -10.50 5.14
CA PHE A 350 27.51 -10.39 3.80
C PHE A 350 26.02 -10.68 3.81
N GLN A 351 25.27 -9.86 3.09
CA GLN A 351 23.87 -10.14 2.77
C GLN A 351 23.60 -9.85 1.30
N GLY A 352 22.83 -10.71 0.63
CA GLY A 352 22.58 -10.49 -0.80
C GLY A 352 21.74 -11.55 -1.47
N ALA A 353 21.75 -11.48 -2.80
CA ALA A 353 21.08 -12.44 -3.66
C ALA A 353 21.65 -13.86 -3.44
N PRO A 354 20.80 -14.87 -3.19
CA PRO A 354 21.25 -16.24 -2.94
C PRO A 354 22.18 -16.80 -4.01
N GLU A 355 21.94 -16.47 -5.29
CA GLU A 355 22.78 -16.92 -6.41
C GLU A 355 24.20 -16.34 -6.42
N ILE A 356 24.45 -15.27 -5.65
CA ILE A 356 25.76 -14.63 -5.53
C ILE A 356 26.47 -15.06 -4.24
N VAL A 357 25.75 -15.12 -3.13
CA VAL A 357 26.35 -15.40 -1.80
C VAL A 357 26.56 -16.89 -1.57
N LEU A 358 25.59 -17.75 -1.94
CA LEU A 358 25.66 -19.19 -1.67
C LEU A 358 26.87 -19.87 -2.35
N PRO A 359 27.25 -19.53 -3.61
CA PRO A 359 28.43 -20.13 -4.24
C PRO A 359 29.75 -19.88 -3.51
N ARG A 360 29.81 -18.83 -2.67
CA ARG A 360 30.97 -18.41 -1.89
C ARG A 360 31.04 -19.05 -0.51
N CYS A 361 29.98 -19.78 -0.12
CA CYS A 361 29.90 -20.43 1.18
C CYS A 361 30.40 -21.87 1.09
N THR A 362 31.42 -22.22 1.86
CA THR A 362 31.93 -23.61 1.97
C THR A 362 31.26 -24.37 3.11
N ASN A 363 31.02 -23.65 4.20
CA ASN A 363 30.42 -24.17 5.41
C ASN A 363 29.17 -23.37 5.79
N TYR A 364 28.40 -23.86 6.75
CA TYR A 364 27.32 -23.15 7.40
C TYR A 364 27.47 -23.21 8.92
N PHE A 365 26.92 -22.24 9.64
CA PHE A 365 26.90 -22.20 11.09
C PHE A 365 25.51 -22.61 11.61
N ASP A 366 25.45 -23.62 12.48
CA ASP A 366 24.19 -24.12 13.06
C ASP A 366 23.80 -23.48 14.39
N GLY A 367 24.69 -22.66 14.97
CA GLY A 367 24.56 -22.08 16.30
C GLY A 367 25.58 -22.63 17.31
N GLU A 368 26.15 -23.80 17.06
CA GLU A 368 27.16 -24.41 17.94
C GLU A 368 28.46 -24.66 17.18
N LYS A 369 28.36 -25.19 15.97
CA LYS A 369 29.49 -25.58 15.13
C LYS A 369 29.30 -25.13 13.68
N THR A 370 30.42 -25.18 12.98
CA THR A 370 30.49 -24.90 11.54
C THR A 370 30.63 -26.22 10.79
N GLU A 371 29.72 -26.51 9.87
CA GLU A 371 29.68 -27.77 9.12
C GLU A 371 29.65 -27.52 7.61
N LYS A 372 29.98 -28.53 6.81
CA LYS A 372 29.99 -28.41 5.35
C LYS A 372 28.57 -28.21 4.79
N ILE A 373 28.43 -27.32 3.83
CA ILE A 373 27.14 -27.00 3.23
C ILE A 373 26.68 -28.07 2.23
N ASP A 374 25.40 -28.44 2.28
CA ASP A 374 24.72 -29.20 1.22
C ASP A 374 24.06 -28.22 0.25
N ARG A 375 24.79 -27.85 -0.81
CA ARG A 375 24.31 -26.86 -1.80
C ARG A 375 23.07 -27.35 -2.56
N PRO A 376 23.03 -28.58 -3.13
CA PRO A 376 21.84 -29.06 -3.83
C PRO A 376 20.55 -28.97 -3.00
N MET A 377 20.61 -29.31 -1.70
CA MET A 377 19.47 -29.19 -0.80
C MET A 377 19.04 -27.72 -0.63
N LEU A 378 19.98 -26.82 -0.34
CA LEU A 378 19.67 -25.40 -0.15
C LEU A 378 19.14 -24.74 -1.43
N GLU A 379 19.67 -25.09 -2.60
CA GLU A 379 19.15 -24.64 -3.88
C GLU A 379 17.74 -25.16 -4.17
N ALA A 380 17.41 -26.38 -3.74
CA ALA A 380 16.05 -26.90 -3.83
C ALA A 380 15.08 -26.11 -2.93
N ARG A 381 15.50 -25.81 -1.69
CA ARG A 381 14.72 -24.97 -0.75
C ARG A 381 14.54 -23.55 -1.26
N LEU A 382 15.58 -22.94 -1.81
CA LEU A 382 15.50 -21.62 -2.45
C LEU A 382 14.47 -21.62 -3.57
N ARG A 383 14.54 -22.60 -4.49
CA ARG A 383 13.59 -22.74 -5.60
C ARG A 383 12.14 -22.91 -5.11
N GLU A 384 11.91 -23.63 -4.03
CA GLU A 384 10.59 -23.75 -3.40
C GLU A 384 10.04 -22.38 -2.95
N GLN A 385 10.85 -21.57 -2.27
CA GLN A 385 10.43 -20.25 -1.80
C GLN A 385 10.21 -19.26 -2.95
N THR A 386 11.12 -19.22 -3.93
CA THR A 386 11.02 -18.33 -5.08
C THR A 386 9.79 -18.65 -5.92
N ARG A 387 9.44 -19.93 -6.11
CA ARG A 387 8.19 -20.36 -6.77
C ARG A 387 6.92 -19.91 -6.05
N ARG A 388 6.99 -19.68 -4.73
CA ARG A 388 5.88 -19.12 -3.94
C ARG A 388 5.88 -17.59 -3.93
N GLY A 389 6.66 -16.95 -4.80
CA GLY A 389 6.75 -15.49 -4.90
C GLY A 389 7.40 -14.82 -3.70
N ARG A 390 8.14 -15.56 -2.87
CA ARG A 390 8.82 -15.02 -1.69
C ARG A 390 10.17 -14.45 -2.08
N ARG A 391 10.53 -13.30 -1.49
CA ARG A 391 11.87 -12.73 -1.64
C ARG A 391 12.81 -13.46 -0.68
N VAL A 392 13.98 -13.83 -1.15
CA VAL A 392 14.96 -14.56 -0.32
C VAL A 392 16.28 -13.81 -0.33
N LEU A 393 16.86 -13.61 0.86
CA LEU A 393 18.20 -13.06 1.04
C LEU A 393 19.09 -14.09 1.73
N ALA A 394 20.29 -14.27 1.21
CA ALA A 394 21.31 -15.08 1.84
C ALA A 394 22.17 -14.23 2.76
N LEU A 395 22.39 -14.70 3.98
CA LEU A 395 23.26 -14.09 4.97
C LEU A 395 24.43 -15.01 5.24
N ALA A 396 25.63 -14.44 5.32
CA ALA A 396 26.87 -15.17 5.56
C ALA A 396 27.88 -14.27 6.29
N PHE A 397 28.91 -14.88 6.86
CA PHE A 397 30.08 -14.17 7.36
C PHE A 397 31.37 -14.84 6.95
N ALA A 398 32.50 -14.14 7.05
CA ALA A 398 33.83 -14.69 6.90
C ALA A 398 34.77 -14.05 7.92
N GLU A 399 35.72 -14.83 8.43
CA GLU A 399 36.79 -14.34 9.28
C GLU A 399 38.01 -13.97 8.42
N THR A 400 38.71 -12.90 8.78
CA THR A 400 39.94 -12.45 8.10
C THR A 400 40.99 -12.03 9.11
N GLN A 401 42.26 -12.31 8.80
CA GLN A 401 43.41 -11.88 9.62
C GLN A 401 43.91 -10.47 9.28
N SER A 402 43.45 -9.90 8.16
CA SER A 402 43.79 -8.53 7.75
C SER A 402 42.55 -7.78 7.29
N THR A 403 42.33 -6.61 7.89
CA THR A 403 41.24 -5.67 7.52
C THR A 403 41.70 -4.54 6.60
N GLU A 404 43.01 -4.43 6.32
CA GLU A 404 43.60 -3.29 5.60
C GLU A 404 43.55 -3.44 4.06
N ASN A 405 43.42 -4.67 3.54
CA ASN A 405 43.42 -4.98 2.10
C ASN A 405 42.30 -5.94 1.67
N VAL A 406 41.14 -5.87 2.33
CA VAL A 406 39.98 -6.67 1.92
C VAL A 406 39.51 -6.15 0.56
N ARG A 407 39.71 -6.93 -0.51
CA ARG A 407 39.11 -6.64 -1.82
C ARG A 407 37.59 -6.54 -1.65
N ASN A 408 36.94 -5.64 -2.38
CA ASN A 408 35.47 -5.44 -2.37
C ASN A 408 34.70 -6.61 -3.04
N ASP A 409 35.20 -7.83 -2.90
CA ASP A 409 34.66 -9.06 -3.45
C ASP A 409 34.31 -10.01 -2.31
N LEU A 410 33.35 -10.91 -2.58
CA LEU A 410 32.98 -11.94 -1.62
C LEU A 410 34.15 -12.92 -1.40
N PRO A 411 34.57 -13.17 -0.15
CA PRO A 411 35.60 -14.14 0.19
C PRO A 411 35.15 -15.55 -0.19
N GLU A 412 36.09 -16.38 -0.65
CA GLU A 412 35.81 -17.71 -1.21
C GLU A 412 35.48 -18.78 -0.15
N ASN A 413 35.73 -18.49 1.14
CA ASN A 413 35.51 -19.39 2.27
C ASN A 413 34.52 -18.82 3.29
N ALA A 414 33.39 -18.29 2.81
CA ALA A 414 32.36 -17.77 3.69
C ALA A 414 31.61 -18.90 4.43
N VAL A 415 31.08 -18.55 5.60
CA VAL A 415 30.22 -19.38 6.43
C VAL A 415 28.78 -18.88 6.28
N PHE A 416 27.93 -19.74 5.74
CA PHE A 416 26.51 -19.48 5.55
C PHE A 416 25.76 -19.44 6.88
N LEU A 417 24.99 -18.39 7.12
CA LEU A 417 24.13 -18.27 8.31
C LEU A 417 22.71 -18.77 8.01
N GLY A 418 22.17 -18.43 6.85
CA GLY A 418 20.81 -18.83 6.49
C GLY A 418 20.23 -18.00 5.35
N PHE A 419 19.09 -18.48 4.84
CA PHE A 419 18.23 -17.67 3.99
C PHE A 419 17.15 -17.00 4.82
N ALA A 420 17.14 -15.67 4.86
CA ALA A 420 15.99 -14.92 5.34
C ALA A 420 14.93 -14.86 4.24
N VAL A 421 13.72 -15.34 4.55
CA VAL A 421 12.60 -15.37 3.60
C VAL A 421 11.64 -14.23 3.93
N LEU A 422 11.64 -13.23 3.06
CA LEU A 422 10.86 -12.01 3.18
C LEU A 422 9.55 -12.14 2.40
N ARG A 423 8.47 -11.63 3.01
CA ARG A 423 7.16 -11.51 2.39
C ARG A 423 6.47 -10.25 2.87
N ASP A 424 5.68 -9.62 2.00
CA ASP A 424 4.69 -8.64 2.42
C ASP A 424 3.40 -9.40 2.76
N GLU A 425 3.07 -9.44 4.06
CA GLU A 425 1.96 -10.24 4.58
C GLU A 425 0.62 -9.51 4.43
N LEU A 426 -0.45 -10.28 4.25
CA LEU A 426 -1.81 -9.75 4.32
C LEU A 426 -2.09 -9.15 5.70
N ARG A 427 -2.93 -8.11 5.74
CA ARG A 427 -3.46 -7.63 7.01
C ARG A 427 -4.36 -8.71 7.62
N LYS A 428 -4.40 -8.78 8.96
CA LYS A 428 -5.13 -9.85 9.68
C LYS A 428 -6.63 -9.82 9.34
N GLU A 429 -7.14 -8.62 9.09
CA GLU A 429 -8.52 -8.30 8.75
C GLU A 429 -8.85 -8.51 7.25
N THR A 430 -7.85 -8.60 6.36
CA THR A 430 -8.07 -8.59 4.90
C THR A 430 -9.00 -9.69 4.45
N ARG A 431 -8.76 -10.93 4.88
CA ARG A 431 -9.57 -12.07 4.45
C ARG A 431 -11.03 -11.95 4.90
N LYS A 432 -11.24 -11.56 6.16
CA LYS A 432 -12.58 -11.35 6.70
C LYS A 432 -13.31 -10.21 5.97
N ALA A 433 -12.62 -9.11 5.69
CA ALA A 433 -13.19 -7.99 4.95
C ALA A 433 -13.62 -8.39 3.52
N VAL A 434 -12.79 -9.18 2.82
CA VAL A 434 -13.15 -9.73 1.50
C VAL A 434 -14.34 -10.67 1.59
N GLU A 435 -14.42 -11.52 2.62
CA GLU A 435 -15.55 -12.39 2.89
C GLU A 435 -16.85 -11.59 3.12
N ASP A 436 -16.80 -10.55 3.97
CA ASP A 436 -17.93 -9.68 4.28
C ASP A 436 -18.42 -8.92 3.02
N LEU A 437 -17.49 -8.38 2.22
CA LEU A 437 -17.81 -7.74 0.93
C LEU A 437 -18.45 -8.72 -0.06
N THR A 438 -17.90 -9.93 -0.16
CA THR A 438 -18.43 -10.98 -1.04
C THR A 438 -19.84 -11.38 -0.63
N ASN A 439 -20.09 -11.54 0.67
CA ASN A 439 -21.42 -11.85 1.21
C ASN A 439 -22.43 -10.72 0.95
N ALA A 440 -21.97 -9.46 0.91
CA ALA A 440 -22.77 -8.30 0.52
C ALA A 440 -22.98 -8.18 -1.01
N GLY A 441 -22.45 -9.11 -1.81
CA GLY A 441 -22.56 -9.09 -3.27
C GLY A 441 -21.57 -8.16 -3.98
N VAL A 442 -20.53 -7.68 -3.27
CA VAL A 442 -19.47 -6.86 -3.83
C VAL A 442 -18.35 -7.76 -4.35
N GLN A 443 -18.05 -7.65 -5.65
CA GLN A 443 -16.90 -8.32 -6.24
C GLN A 443 -15.61 -7.56 -5.90
N VAL A 444 -14.58 -8.24 -5.39
CA VAL A 444 -13.26 -7.65 -5.16
C VAL A 444 -12.29 -8.06 -6.26
N VAL A 445 -11.59 -7.09 -6.86
CA VAL A 445 -10.61 -7.28 -7.93
C VAL A 445 -9.28 -6.65 -7.55
N MET A 446 -8.24 -7.47 -7.42
CA MET A 446 -6.90 -7.00 -7.11
C MET A 446 -6.16 -6.55 -8.38
N ILE A 447 -5.54 -5.38 -8.34
CA ILE A 447 -4.69 -4.85 -9.40
C ILE A 447 -3.31 -4.60 -8.82
N THR A 448 -2.25 -5.20 -9.38
CA THR A 448 -0.91 -5.16 -8.79
C THR A 448 0.21 -5.16 -9.82
N GLY A 449 1.35 -4.58 -9.47
CA GLY A 449 2.59 -4.66 -10.24
C GLY A 449 3.31 -6.02 -10.15
N ASP A 450 2.93 -6.88 -9.20
CA ASP A 450 3.55 -8.18 -8.99
C ASP A 450 3.41 -9.13 -10.18
N HIS A 451 4.25 -10.17 -10.23
CA HIS A 451 4.07 -11.28 -11.17
C HIS A 451 2.77 -12.05 -10.92
N ALA A 452 2.20 -12.60 -12.01
CA ALA A 452 0.92 -13.29 -11.99
C ALA A 452 0.85 -14.44 -10.98
N GLU A 453 1.92 -15.25 -10.85
CA GLU A 453 1.97 -16.36 -9.90
C GLU A 453 1.87 -15.89 -8.43
N THR A 454 2.61 -14.84 -8.07
CA THR A 454 2.58 -14.24 -6.74
C THR A 454 1.22 -13.60 -6.46
N ALA A 455 0.67 -12.88 -7.45
CA ALA A 455 -0.63 -12.24 -7.35
C ALA A 455 -1.76 -13.27 -7.18
N ASP A 456 -1.77 -14.36 -7.95
CA ASP A 456 -2.73 -15.46 -7.81
C ASP A 456 -2.64 -16.13 -6.42
N ALA A 457 -1.43 -16.37 -5.91
CA ALA A 457 -1.25 -16.92 -4.57
C ALA A 457 -1.82 -16.00 -3.47
N ILE A 458 -1.57 -14.69 -3.57
CA ILE A 458 -2.10 -13.69 -2.62
C ILE A 458 -3.62 -13.57 -2.74
N ALA A 459 -4.16 -13.61 -3.96
CA ALA A 459 -5.61 -13.59 -4.20
C ALA A 459 -6.33 -14.78 -3.55
N LYS A 460 -5.74 -15.98 -3.63
CA LYS A 460 -6.24 -17.19 -2.95
C LYS A 460 -6.23 -17.03 -1.44
N GLU A 461 -5.13 -16.52 -0.88
CA GLU A 461 -4.98 -16.32 0.56
C GLU A 461 -5.94 -15.25 1.11
N ALA A 462 -6.14 -14.16 0.36
CA ALA A 462 -7.05 -13.08 0.69
C ALA A 462 -8.54 -13.44 0.48
N GLY A 463 -8.84 -14.56 -0.18
CA GLY A 463 -10.22 -15.00 -0.40
C GLY A 463 -10.92 -14.37 -1.62
N LEU A 464 -10.18 -13.79 -2.57
CA LEU A 464 -10.78 -13.10 -3.73
C LEU A 464 -11.61 -14.03 -4.64
N TYR A 465 -11.43 -15.35 -4.52
CA TYR A 465 -12.15 -16.35 -5.32
C TYR A 465 -13.41 -16.90 -4.65
N LEU A 466 -13.72 -16.50 -3.41
CA LEU A 466 -14.88 -17.01 -2.65
C LEU A 466 -16.22 -16.68 -3.32
N GLY A 467 -16.30 -15.55 -4.03
CA GLY A 467 -17.49 -15.11 -4.76
C GLY A 467 -17.54 -15.53 -6.24
N ALA A 468 -16.72 -16.48 -6.68
CA ALA A 468 -16.80 -16.99 -8.05
C ALA A 468 -18.09 -17.80 -8.23
N LEU A 469 -18.86 -17.52 -9.29
CA LEU A 469 -20.08 -18.27 -9.62
C LEU A 469 -19.73 -19.76 -9.78
N LYS A 470 -20.57 -20.65 -9.23
CA LYS A 470 -20.38 -22.10 -9.34
C LYS A 470 -20.24 -22.49 -10.82
N GLY A 471 -19.08 -23.04 -11.19
CA GLY A 471 -18.77 -23.48 -12.56
C GLY A 471 -17.98 -22.47 -13.41
N GLU A 472 -17.76 -21.24 -12.94
CA GLU A 472 -16.95 -20.25 -13.65
C GLU A 472 -15.53 -20.16 -13.11
N LYS A 473 -14.55 -20.21 -14.01
CA LYS A 473 -13.14 -20.07 -13.66
C LYS A 473 -12.80 -18.59 -13.41
N PRO A 474 -12.23 -18.23 -12.24
CA PRO A 474 -11.71 -16.89 -11.99
C PRO A 474 -10.71 -16.49 -13.07
N VAL A 475 -10.76 -15.25 -13.52
CA VAL A 475 -9.85 -14.71 -14.53
C VAL A 475 -8.72 -13.94 -13.84
N VAL A 476 -7.50 -14.34 -14.17
CA VAL A 476 -6.24 -13.66 -13.81
C VAL A 476 -5.59 -13.23 -15.11
N LEU A 477 -5.31 -11.93 -15.25
CA LEU A 477 -4.64 -11.36 -16.41
C LEU A 477 -3.35 -10.66 -16.00
N THR A 478 -2.46 -10.47 -16.97
CA THR A 478 -1.36 -9.54 -16.89
C THR A 478 -1.73 -8.21 -17.55
N GLY A 479 -1.04 -7.11 -17.19
CA GLY A 479 -1.24 -5.80 -17.83
C GLY A 479 -1.06 -5.85 -19.35
N ASN A 480 -0.12 -6.67 -19.84
CA ASN A 480 0.08 -6.86 -21.28
C ASN A 480 -1.10 -7.57 -21.97
N GLU A 481 -1.67 -8.59 -21.34
CA GLU A 481 -2.88 -9.26 -21.85
C GLU A 481 -4.07 -8.30 -21.84
N LEU A 482 -4.23 -7.51 -20.76
CA LEU A 482 -5.28 -6.50 -20.67
C LEU A 482 -5.13 -5.42 -21.76
N ALA A 483 -3.91 -4.98 -22.04
CA ALA A 483 -3.61 -3.98 -23.07
C ALA A 483 -3.89 -4.49 -24.49
N ALA A 484 -3.77 -5.81 -24.72
CA ALA A 484 -4.09 -6.43 -26.00
C ALA A 484 -5.59 -6.59 -26.25
N MET A 485 -6.43 -6.48 -25.21
CA MET A 485 -7.88 -6.63 -25.29
C MET A 485 -8.59 -5.31 -25.65
N THR A 486 -9.67 -5.42 -26.43
CA THR A 486 -10.58 -4.30 -26.68
C THR A 486 -11.39 -3.94 -25.43
N ASP A 487 -11.94 -2.73 -25.39
CA ASP A 487 -12.76 -2.29 -24.26
C ASP A 487 -14.03 -3.18 -24.11
N GLU A 488 -14.58 -3.67 -25.21
CA GLU A 488 -15.70 -4.61 -25.24
C GLU A 488 -15.33 -5.97 -24.63
N ASP A 489 -14.17 -6.52 -24.99
CA ASP A 489 -13.69 -7.81 -24.46
C ASP A 489 -13.42 -7.71 -22.96
N VAL A 490 -12.77 -6.63 -22.51
CA VAL A 490 -12.53 -6.37 -21.09
C VAL A 490 -13.87 -6.27 -20.33
N THR A 491 -14.84 -5.55 -20.90
CA THR A 491 -16.18 -5.38 -20.31
C THR A 491 -16.91 -6.72 -20.19
N ALA A 492 -16.73 -7.65 -21.13
CA ALA A 492 -17.31 -8.98 -21.08
C ALA A 492 -16.74 -9.83 -19.93
N ILE A 493 -15.43 -9.75 -19.68
CA ILE A 493 -14.76 -10.55 -18.64
C ILE A 493 -14.87 -9.95 -17.22
N LEU A 494 -15.23 -8.68 -17.08
CA LEU A 494 -15.33 -7.98 -15.78
C LEU A 494 -16.01 -8.79 -14.65
N PRO A 495 -17.14 -9.50 -14.86
CA PRO A 495 -17.81 -10.27 -13.79
C PRO A 495 -16.96 -11.42 -13.24
N ARG A 496 -16.02 -11.92 -14.05
CA ARG A 496 -15.14 -13.04 -13.73
C ARG A 496 -13.72 -12.61 -13.38
N LEU A 497 -13.36 -11.37 -13.68
CA LEU A 497 -12.05 -10.82 -13.38
C LEU A 497 -11.84 -10.78 -11.86
N ARG A 498 -10.67 -11.25 -11.42
CA ARG A 498 -10.29 -11.21 -10.00
C ARG A 498 -8.90 -10.64 -9.75
N VAL A 499 -7.99 -10.79 -10.72
CA VAL A 499 -6.61 -10.31 -10.60
C VAL A 499 -6.12 -9.73 -11.91
N VAL A 500 -5.50 -8.55 -11.85
CA VAL A 500 -4.63 -8.02 -12.92
C VAL A 500 -3.23 -7.82 -12.33
N ALA A 501 -2.29 -8.65 -12.77
CA ALA A 501 -0.89 -8.64 -12.38
C ALA A 501 -0.05 -7.81 -13.37
N ARG A 502 1.15 -7.39 -12.99
CA ARG A 502 2.03 -6.54 -13.81
C ARG A 502 1.29 -5.32 -14.40
N ALA A 503 0.32 -4.78 -13.67
CA ALA A 503 -0.55 -3.70 -14.12
C ALA A 503 0.18 -2.35 -14.06
N LEU A 504 -0.11 -1.49 -15.03
CA LEU A 504 0.32 -0.09 -15.04
C LEU A 504 -0.71 0.78 -14.29
N PRO A 505 -0.33 1.98 -13.82
CA PRO A 505 -1.27 2.90 -13.19
C PRO A 505 -2.47 3.24 -14.09
N THR A 506 -2.24 3.36 -15.41
CA THR A 506 -3.29 3.60 -16.42
C THR A 506 -4.28 2.44 -16.56
N ASP A 507 -3.86 1.20 -16.26
CA ASP A 507 -4.76 0.04 -16.29
C ASP A 507 -5.81 0.12 -15.18
N LYS A 508 -5.44 0.68 -14.02
CA LYS A 508 -6.34 0.88 -12.89
C LYS A 508 -7.48 1.83 -13.26
N SER A 509 -7.15 3.00 -13.82
CA SER A 509 -8.17 3.98 -14.22
C SER A 509 -9.00 3.50 -15.42
N ARG A 510 -8.42 2.74 -16.35
CA ARG A 510 -9.15 2.08 -17.45
C ARG A 510 -10.20 1.10 -16.94
N LEU A 511 -9.84 0.20 -16.02
CA LEU A 511 -10.76 -0.79 -15.46
C LEU A 511 -11.94 -0.15 -14.72
N VAL A 512 -11.67 0.88 -13.92
CA VAL A 512 -12.71 1.67 -13.24
C VAL A 512 -13.67 2.27 -14.27
N SER A 513 -13.15 2.89 -15.33
CA SER A 513 -13.96 3.51 -16.39
C SER A 513 -14.84 2.50 -17.12
N LEU A 514 -14.30 1.32 -17.45
CA LEU A 514 -15.05 0.27 -18.15
C LEU A 514 -16.15 -0.33 -17.27
N ALA A 515 -15.88 -0.54 -15.98
CA ALA A 515 -16.88 -0.99 -15.04
C ALA A 515 -18.02 0.04 -14.87
N GLN A 516 -17.69 1.33 -14.80
CA GLN A 516 -18.68 2.41 -14.79
C GLN A 516 -19.52 2.45 -16.07
N LYS A 517 -18.89 2.30 -17.25
CA LYS A 517 -19.59 2.25 -18.54
C LYS A 517 -20.57 1.06 -18.61
N LYS A 518 -20.23 -0.08 -17.99
CA LYS A 518 -21.13 -1.24 -17.86
C LYS A 518 -22.29 -1.00 -16.88
N GLY A 519 -22.25 0.09 -16.12
CA GLY A 519 -23.26 0.46 -15.13
C GLY A 519 -22.98 -0.03 -13.71
N TYR A 520 -21.78 -0.56 -13.43
CA TYR A 520 -21.41 -0.88 -12.05
C TYR A 520 -21.14 0.38 -11.24
N VAL A 521 -21.55 0.37 -9.97
CA VAL A 521 -21.04 1.31 -8.97
C VAL A 521 -19.68 0.80 -8.49
N THR A 522 -18.66 1.60 -8.74
CA THR A 522 -17.25 1.21 -8.58
C THR A 522 -16.63 1.83 -7.32
N GLY A 523 -15.90 1.00 -6.57
CA GLY A 523 -14.96 1.46 -5.57
C GLY A 523 -13.52 1.23 -6.01
N MET A 524 -12.61 2.06 -5.50
CA MET A 524 -11.17 1.81 -5.59
C MET A 524 -10.56 2.00 -4.19
N THR A 525 -9.68 1.10 -3.76
CA THR A 525 -8.82 1.30 -2.58
C THR A 525 -7.36 1.40 -3.02
N GLY A 526 -6.60 2.30 -2.39
CA GLY A 526 -5.19 2.46 -2.66
C GLY A 526 -4.48 3.35 -1.64
N ASP A 527 -3.16 3.34 -1.68
CA ASP A 527 -2.31 4.13 -0.77
C ASP A 527 -1.23 4.92 -1.53
N GLY A 528 -0.91 4.56 -2.77
CA GLY A 528 0.14 5.18 -3.56
C GLY A 528 -0.34 6.24 -4.56
N ILE A 529 0.61 7.01 -5.10
CA ILE A 529 0.32 8.03 -6.13
C ILE A 529 -0.18 7.35 -7.43
N ASN A 530 0.29 6.13 -7.69
CA ASN A 530 -0.19 5.27 -8.77
C ASN A 530 -1.68 4.91 -8.70
N ASP A 531 -2.30 5.01 -7.52
CA ASP A 531 -3.73 4.79 -7.33
C ASP A 531 -4.56 6.05 -7.50
N ALA A 532 -3.94 7.23 -7.44
CA ALA A 532 -4.64 8.50 -7.31
C ALA A 532 -5.64 8.74 -8.44
N ALA A 533 -5.25 8.49 -9.70
CA ALA A 533 -6.16 8.64 -10.83
C ALA A 533 -7.38 7.69 -10.72
N ALA A 534 -7.16 6.43 -10.35
CA ALA A 534 -8.24 5.45 -10.20
C ALA A 534 -9.14 5.74 -8.98
N LEU A 535 -8.55 6.16 -7.84
CA LEU A 535 -9.27 6.61 -6.64
C LEU A 535 -10.18 7.80 -6.96
N LYS A 536 -9.64 8.77 -7.69
CA LYS A 536 -10.39 9.95 -8.11
C LYS A 536 -11.52 9.60 -9.07
N LYS A 537 -11.31 8.63 -9.98
CA LYS A 537 -12.26 8.26 -11.03
C LYS A 537 -13.39 7.33 -10.55
N ALA A 538 -13.12 6.47 -9.56
CA ALA A 538 -14.12 5.56 -8.99
C ALA A 538 -15.29 6.33 -8.35
N ASP A 539 -16.49 5.76 -8.33
CA ASP A 539 -17.65 6.38 -7.69
C ASP A 539 -17.40 6.66 -6.20
N VAL A 540 -16.63 5.77 -5.56
CA VAL A 540 -16.04 5.98 -4.24
C VAL A 540 -14.56 5.57 -4.22
N GLY A 541 -13.71 6.45 -3.70
CA GLY A 541 -12.30 6.17 -3.45
C GLY A 541 -12.05 5.97 -1.96
N PHE A 542 -11.27 4.95 -1.61
CA PHE A 542 -10.87 4.63 -0.24
C PHE A 542 -9.35 4.74 -0.13
N ALA A 543 -8.88 5.89 0.36
CA ALA A 543 -7.47 6.08 0.64
C ALA A 543 -7.12 5.61 2.06
N LEU A 544 -5.99 4.94 2.21
CA LEU A 544 -5.51 4.54 3.54
C LEU A 544 -4.93 5.72 4.31
N GLY A 545 -5.12 5.73 5.63
CA GLY A 545 -4.54 6.76 6.52
C GLY A 545 -3.00 6.78 6.49
N SER A 546 -2.37 5.62 6.23
CA SER A 546 -0.93 5.48 6.02
C SER A 546 -0.46 5.79 4.60
N GLY A 547 -1.39 6.08 3.68
CA GLY A 547 -1.09 6.34 2.27
C GLY A 547 -0.48 7.72 2.04
N THR A 548 -0.04 7.92 0.81
CA THR A 548 0.50 9.20 0.33
C THR A 548 -0.56 10.31 0.36
N GLU A 549 -0.13 11.55 0.56
CA GLU A 549 -1.05 12.70 0.56
C GLU A 549 -1.83 12.84 -0.76
N VAL A 550 -1.20 12.48 -1.89
CA VAL A 550 -1.88 12.48 -3.19
C VAL A 550 -3.00 11.44 -3.24
N ALA A 551 -2.77 10.23 -2.72
CA ALA A 551 -3.81 9.20 -2.62
C ALA A 551 -4.95 9.64 -1.70
N LYS A 552 -4.62 10.21 -0.53
CA LYS A 552 -5.59 10.76 0.42
C LYS A 552 -6.43 11.88 -0.17
N GLU A 553 -5.87 12.72 -1.03
CA GLU A 553 -6.60 13.82 -1.68
C GLU A 553 -7.45 13.35 -2.86
N ALA A 554 -7.06 12.25 -3.50
CA ALA A 554 -7.82 11.64 -4.59
C ALA A 554 -9.05 10.84 -4.12
N GLY A 555 -8.92 10.09 -3.02
CA GLY A 555 -9.99 9.33 -2.36
C GLY A 555 -10.88 10.21 -1.51
#